data_AF-A0A7W9D5A8-F1
#
_entry.id   AF-A0A7W9D5A8-F1
#
_cell.length_a   1.000
_cell.length_b   1.000
_cell.length_c   1.000
_cell.angle_alpha   90.00
_cell.angle_beta   90.00
_cell.angle_gamma   90.00
#
_symmetry.space_group_name_H-M   'P 1'
#
loop_
_entity.id
_entity.type
_entity.pdbx_description
1 polymer ?
#
loop_
_entity_poly.entity_id
_entity_poly.type
_entity_poly.pdbx_seq_one_letter_code
_entity_poly.pdbx_strand_id
1 'polypeptide(L)'
;MTIELVHGWTRNDHFELATPARQIAQAGAICLRQHGELGETEVLLISSRSHGGWGIPKGHIEPGETSFEAAQREAFEEAGVIGEVTKLRIGSFSYHKDKDYPEKNSREVKWMPITTAGKELAYSGLREVFDKVIAPVCP
;
A
#
# COMPACT_ATOMS: atom_id res chain seq x y z
N MET A 1 15.49 -3.45 -0.31
CA MET A 1 14.14 -4.02 -0.40
C MET A 1 13.45 -3.74 0.94
N THR A 2 12.38 -2.94 0.98
CA THR A 2 11.90 -2.37 2.26
C THR A 2 10.40 -2.09 2.21
N ILE A 3 9.62 -2.54 3.20
CA ILE A 3 8.15 -2.45 3.22
C ILE A 3 7.61 -2.35 4.66
N GLU A 4 6.69 -1.40 4.92
CA GLU A 4 5.40 -1.56 5.66
C GLU A 4 4.50 -0.33 5.45
N LEU A 5 3.17 -0.50 5.45
CA LEU A 5 2.17 0.58 5.48
C LEU A 5 0.94 0.23 6.33
N VAL A 6 0.46 1.20 7.11
CA VAL A 6 -0.42 0.97 8.27
C VAL A 6 -1.67 1.90 8.27
N HIS A 7 -2.79 1.40 8.79
CA HIS A 7 -3.99 2.05 9.37
C HIS A 7 -4.63 3.28 8.68
N GLY A 8 -5.89 3.08 8.27
CA GLY A 8 -6.77 4.13 7.74
C GLY A 8 -8.14 4.29 8.43
N TRP A 9 -8.57 5.53 8.68
CA TRP A 9 -9.79 6.00 9.38
C TRP A 9 -10.72 6.86 8.52
N THR A 10 -12.04 6.75 8.71
CA THR A 10 -13.03 7.49 7.91
C THR A 10 -14.14 8.05 8.79
N ARG A 11 -14.50 9.33 8.63
CA ARG A 11 -15.64 9.97 9.33
C ARG A 11 -16.72 10.27 8.31
N ASN A 12 -17.91 9.69 8.47
CA ASN A 12 -19.09 10.06 7.70
C ASN A 12 -20.04 10.83 8.62
N ASP A 13 -20.26 12.10 8.32
CA ASP A 13 -21.42 12.81 8.82
C ASP A 13 -22.56 12.55 7.83
N HIS A 14 -23.57 11.75 8.21
CA HIS A 14 -24.99 11.93 7.85
C HIS A 14 -25.84 10.97 8.69
N PHE A 15 -26.98 11.50 9.13
CA PHE A 15 -27.76 11.11 10.30
C PHE A 15 -28.82 10.05 9.93
N GLU A 16 -28.53 8.78 10.18
CA GLU A 16 -29.54 7.71 10.32
C GLU A 16 -28.92 6.63 11.21
N LEU A 17 -29.61 6.30 12.31
CA LEU A 17 -29.26 5.36 13.40
C LEU A 17 -28.00 4.50 13.12
N ALA A 18 -26.82 5.07 13.37
CA ALA A 18 -25.55 4.54 12.89
C ALA A 18 -25.21 3.19 13.54
N THR A 19 -25.21 2.12 12.74
CA THR A 19 -24.34 0.98 13.00
C THR A 19 -22.91 1.51 12.92
N PRO A 20 -22.03 1.36 13.94
CA PRO A 20 -20.68 1.90 13.85
C PRO A 20 -20.02 1.37 12.57
N ALA A 21 -19.54 2.28 11.72
CA ALA A 21 -18.85 1.93 10.50
C ALA A 21 -17.78 0.90 10.83
N ARG A 22 -17.87 -0.29 10.20
CA ARG A 22 -16.95 -1.39 10.46
C ARG A 22 -15.55 -0.92 10.08
N GLN A 23 -14.71 -0.71 11.08
CA GLN A 23 -13.29 -0.44 10.87
C GLN A 23 -12.63 -1.72 10.37
N ILE A 24 -11.96 -1.65 9.23
CA ILE A 24 -11.28 -2.81 8.67
C ILE A 24 -9.79 -2.53 8.61
N ALA A 25 -9.04 -3.22 9.47
CA ALA A 25 -7.59 -3.13 9.48
C ALA A 25 -7.01 -3.72 8.18
N GLN A 26 -6.07 -2.99 7.59
CA GLN A 26 -5.31 -3.42 6.42
C GLN A 26 -3.82 -3.21 6.65
N ALA A 27 -3.02 -4.04 5.99
CA ALA A 27 -1.58 -3.87 5.88
C ALA A 27 -1.19 -3.84 4.40
N GLY A 28 -0.12 -3.10 4.08
CA GLY A 28 0.33 -2.92 2.71
C GLY A 28 1.84 -2.87 2.54
N ALA A 29 2.26 -3.04 1.29
CA ALA A 29 3.62 -3.36 0.90
C ALA A 29 4.28 -2.35 -0.06
N ILE A 30 5.35 -1.65 0.33
CA ILE A 30 6.13 -0.73 -0.55
C ILE A 30 7.29 -1.46 -1.24
N CYS A 31 7.07 -2.38 -2.17
CA CYS A 31 8.18 -3.22 -2.63
C CYS A 31 9.25 -2.40 -3.38
N LEU A 32 10.51 -2.45 -2.92
CA LEU A 32 11.64 -1.75 -3.55
C LEU A 32 12.62 -2.72 -4.21
N ARG A 33 13.11 -2.39 -5.40
CA ARG A 33 14.24 -3.06 -6.05
C ARG A 33 15.31 -2.06 -6.50
N GLN A 34 16.55 -2.50 -6.57
CA GLN A 34 17.71 -1.72 -7.03
C GLN A 34 18.42 -2.46 -8.16
N HIS A 35 18.93 -1.72 -9.15
CA HIS A 35 19.68 -2.29 -10.27
C HIS A 35 21.20 -2.04 -10.12
N GLY A 36 21.91 -2.94 -9.44
CA GLY A 36 23.35 -2.79 -9.21
C GLY A 36 23.71 -1.71 -8.16
N GLU A 37 25.00 -1.57 -7.84
CA GLU A 37 25.49 -0.75 -6.72
C GLU A 37 25.20 0.76 -6.85
N LEU A 38 24.95 1.25 -8.06
CA LEU A 38 24.64 2.65 -8.38
C LEU A 38 23.26 2.83 -9.04
N GLY A 39 22.42 1.79 -9.00
CA GLY A 39 21.14 1.77 -9.71
C GLY A 39 20.08 2.68 -9.14
N GLU A 40 19.19 3.16 -10.01
CA GLU A 40 17.96 3.84 -9.61
C GLU A 40 17.08 2.88 -8.78
N THR A 41 16.58 3.36 -7.65
CA THR A 41 15.64 2.58 -6.82
C THR A 41 14.25 2.67 -7.43
N GLU A 42 13.66 1.51 -7.71
CA GLU A 42 12.30 1.40 -8.21
C GLU A 42 11.37 0.86 -7.14
N VAL A 43 10.11 1.27 -7.21
CA VAL A 43 9.02 0.82 -6.36
C VAL A 43 7.95 0.12 -7.18
N LEU A 44 7.38 -0.93 -6.60
CA LEU A 44 6.28 -1.69 -7.16
C LEU A 44 4.96 -1.00 -6.90
N LEU A 45 4.22 -0.75 -7.98
CA LEU A 45 2.86 -0.25 -7.94
C LEU A 45 1.92 -1.27 -8.55
N ILE A 46 0.68 -1.26 -8.07
CA ILE A 46 -0.42 -2.05 -8.62
C ILE A 46 -1.62 -1.16 -8.95
N SER A 47 -2.42 -1.56 -9.95
CA SER A 47 -3.58 -0.77 -10.34
C SER A 47 -4.65 -0.70 -9.23
N SER A 48 -5.11 0.53 -8.93
CA SER A 48 -6.16 0.80 -7.95
C SER A 48 -7.52 0.80 -8.64
N ARG A 49 -8.34 -0.21 -8.33
CA ARG A 49 -9.70 -0.34 -8.91
C ARG A 49 -10.73 0.58 -8.27
N SER A 50 -10.48 1.02 -7.03
CA SER A 50 -11.46 1.81 -6.26
C SER A 50 -11.42 3.31 -6.53
N HIS A 51 -10.25 3.84 -6.88
CA HIS A 51 -10.04 5.30 -7.03
C HIS A 51 -9.45 5.68 -8.40
N GLY A 52 -9.19 4.70 -9.27
CA GLY A 52 -8.34 4.89 -10.45
C GLY A 52 -6.86 5.09 -10.06
N GLY A 53 -5.95 5.04 -11.03
CA GLY A 53 -4.52 5.26 -10.80
C GLY A 53 -3.82 4.08 -10.12
N TRP A 54 -2.71 4.37 -9.42
CA TRP A 54 -1.83 3.36 -8.85
C TRP A 54 -1.86 3.33 -7.32
N GLY A 55 -1.59 2.17 -6.74
CA GLY A 55 -1.41 1.98 -5.31
C GLY A 55 -0.32 0.95 -5.04
N ILE A 56 -0.32 0.41 -3.83
CA ILE A 56 0.58 -0.65 -3.38
C ILE A 56 -0.18 -1.94 -3.08
N PRO A 57 0.47 -3.12 -3.13
CA PRO A 57 -0.10 -4.36 -2.60
C PRO A 57 -0.60 -4.17 -1.18
N LYS A 58 -1.88 -4.46 -0.93
CA LYS A 58 -2.48 -4.29 0.40
C LYS A 58 -3.79 -5.06 0.53
N GLY A 59 -4.06 -5.53 1.73
CA GLY A 59 -5.30 -6.23 2.04
C GLY A 59 -5.57 -6.35 3.52
N HIS A 60 -6.58 -7.15 3.85
CA HIS A 60 -7.04 -7.31 5.22
C HIS A 60 -6.03 -8.09 6.05
N ILE A 61 -5.89 -7.71 7.32
CA ILE A 61 -5.15 -8.52 8.30
C ILE A 61 -6.06 -9.67 8.73
N GLU A 62 -5.64 -10.90 8.52
CA GLU A 62 -6.43 -12.09 8.88
C GLU A 62 -6.31 -12.43 10.38
N PRO A 63 -7.27 -13.18 10.96
CA PRO A 63 -7.19 -13.60 12.35
C PRO A 63 -5.91 -14.40 12.64
N GLY A 64 -5.13 -13.95 13.62
CA GLY A 64 -3.85 -14.59 13.99
C GLY A 64 -2.65 -14.09 13.19
N GLU A 65 -2.86 -13.18 12.24
CA GLU A 65 -1.82 -12.60 11.39
C GLU A 65 -1.34 -11.25 11.96
N THR A 66 -0.03 -11.01 11.93
CA THR A 66 0.56 -9.69 12.19
C THR A 66 0.44 -8.79 10.95
N SER A 67 0.55 -7.46 11.12
CA SER A 67 0.58 -6.54 9.96
C SER A 67 1.70 -6.85 8.97
N PHE A 68 2.82 -7.36 9.48
CA PHE A 68 3.97 -7.78 8.69
C PHE A 68 3.64 -8.99 7.81
N GLU A 69 3.08 -10.04 8.40
CA GLU A 69 2.67 -11.25 7.67
C GLU A 69 1.63 -10.93 6.61
N ALA A 70 0.66 -10.08 6.95
CA ALA A 70 -0.36 -9.60 6.02
C ALA A 70 0.24 -8.84 4.83
N ALA A 71 1.17 -7.92 5.08
CA ALA A 71 1.84 -7.18 4.01
C ALA A 71 2.67 -8.11 3.09
N GLN A 72 3.37 -9.10 3.66
CA GLN A 72 4.14 -10.08 2.88
C GLN A 72 3.22 -10.96 2.03
N ARG A 73 2.13 -11.47 2.61
CA ARG A 73 1.13 -12.27 1.91
C ARG A 73 0.51 -11.50 0.75
N GLU A 74 0.08 -10.27 0.97
CA GLU A 74 -0.54 -9.43 -0.06
C GLU A 74 0.44 -9.02 -1.16
N ALA A 75 1.73 -8.79 -0.84
CA ALA A 75 2.77 -8.56 -1.86
C ALA A 75 2.91 -9.76 -2.81
N PHE A 76 2.82 -10.98 -2.27
CA PHE A 76 2.85 -12.20 -3.06
C PHE A 76 1.53 -12.41 -3.84
N GLU A 77 0.37 -12.31 -3.18
CA GLU A 77 -0.93 -12.53 -3.81
C GLU A 77 -1.26 -11.52 -4.91
N GLU A 78 -1.03 -10.23 -4.68
CA GLU A 78 -1.46 -9.17 -5.60
C GLU A 78 -0.42 -8.85 -6.67
N ALA A 79 0.85 -9.20 -6.45
CA ALA A 79 1.95 -8.81 -7.35
C ALA A 79 3.05 -9.87 -7.57
N GLY A 80 2.96 -11.04 -6.94
CA GLY A 80 3.92 -12.14 -7.14
C GLY A 80 5.32 -11.87 -6.59
N VAL A 81 5.48 -10.91 -5.67
CA VAL A 81 6.79 -10.50 -5.16
C VAL A 81 7.12 -11.17 -3.83
N ILE A 82 8.35 -11.69 -3.72
CA ILE A 82 8.92 -12.29 -2.52
C ILE A 82 10.29 -11.66 -2.25
N GLY A 83 10.64 -11.48 -0.98
CA GLY A 83 12.02 -11.21 -0.56
C GLY A 83 12.09 -10.74 0.90
N GLU A 84 13.20 -10.08 1.26
CA GLU A 84 13.44 -9.68 2.65
C GLU A 84 12.53 -8.52 3.07
N VAL A 85 11.81 -8.72 4.17
CA VAL A 85 10.86 -7.75 4.72
C VAL A 85 11.39 -7.24 6.06
N THR A 86 11.41 -5.93 6.23
CA THR A 86 11.72 -5.30 7.52
C THR A 86 10.47 -5.25 8.40
N LYS A 87 10.63 -5.33 9.73
CA LYS A 87 9.52 -5.16 10.68
C LYS A 87 9.24 -3.69 11.02
N LEU A 88 9.86 -2.75 10.29
CA LEU A 88 9.72 -1.32 10.55
C LEU A 88 8.51 -0.75 9.83
N ARG A 89 7.56 -0.23 10.60
CA ARG A 89 6.42 0.55 10.14
C ARG A 89 6.85 1.92 9.60
N ILE A 90 6.63 2.17 8.31
CA ILE A 90 7.11 3.40 7.65
C ILE A 90 6.08 4.53 7.64
N GLY A 91 4.80 4.20 7.80
CA GLY A 91 3.77 5.22 7.93
C GLY A 91 2.36 4.67 7.92
N SER A 92 1.39 5.57 8.05
CA SER A 92 -0.01 5.20 8.02
C SER A 92 -0.91 6.18 7.30
N PHE A 93 -1.95 5.70 6.62
CA PHE A 93 -2.90 6.55 5.94
C PHE A 93 -4.32 6.01 5.89
N SER A 94 -5.24 6.96 5.74
CA SER A 94 -6.68 6.78 5.84
C SER A 94 -7.40 7.10 4.55
N TYR A 95 -8.37 6.26 4.15
CA TYR A 95 -9.16 6.48 2.95
C TYR A 95 -10.55 5.85 3.06
N HIS A 96 -11.53 6.45 2.37
CA HIS A 96 -12.90 5.95 2.27
C HIS A 96 -13.03 4.94 1.14
N LYS A 97 -13.79 3.87 1.35
CA LYS A 97 -14.06 2.85 0.33
C LYS A 97 -15.57 2.75 0.13
N ASP A 98 -16.07 3.29 -0.97
CA ASP A 98 -17.51 3.37 -1.22
C ASP A 98 -18.13 2.07 -1.76
N LYS A 99 -17.32 1.10 -2.20
CA LYS A 99 -17.77 -0.19 -2.76
C LYS A 99 -16.81 -1.34 -2.45
N ASP A 100 -17.36 -2.52 -2.18
CA ASP A 100 -16.61 -3.78 -2.26
C ASP A 100 -16.50 -4.22 -3.71
N TYR A 101 -15.30 -4.08 -4.27
CA TYR A 101 -15.01 -4.49 -5.64
C TYR A 101 -14.70 -5.98 -5.66
N PRO A 102 -15.50 -6.81 -6.37
CA PRO A 102 -15.17 -8.21 -6.52
C PRO A 102 -14.01 -8.39 -7.52
N GLU A 103 -13.26 -9.45 -7.25
CA GLU A 103 -12.20 -10.08 -8.05
C GLU A 103 -10.76 -9.57 -7.87
N LYS A 104 -9.92 -10.46 -7.30
CA LYS A 104 -8.47 -10.33 -7.09
C LYS A 104 -7.63 -10.61 -8.35
N ASN A 105 -8.21 -11.13 -9.43
CA ASN A 105 -7.47 -11.93 -10.42
C ASN A 105 -6.85 -11.20 -11.63
N SER A 106 -6.86 -9.86 -11.70
CA SER A 106 -6.14 -9.12 -12.74
C SER A 106 -5.73 -7.70 -12.34
N ARG A 107 -4.75 -7.58 -11.44
CA ARG A 107 -4.10 -6.28 -11.22
C ARG A 107 -2.95 -6.09 -12.18
N GLU A 108 -2.84 -4.89 -12.73
CA GLU A 108 -1.64 -4.50 -13.46
C GLU A 108 -0.54 -4.22 -12.44
N VAL A 109 0.66 -4.66 -12.75
CA VAL A 109 1.84 -4.51 -11.90
C VAL A 109 2.87 -3.70 -12.66
N LYS A 110 3.43 -2.67 -12.03
CA LYS A 110 4.42 -1.79 -12.66
C LYS A 110 5.51 -1.41 -11.67
N TRP A 111 6.76 -1.58 -12.09
CA TRP A 111 7.90 -0.99 -11.41
C TRP A 111 8.14 0.42 -11.94
N MET A 112 8.35 1.37 -11.05
CA MET A 112 8.59 2.78 -11.41
C MET A 112 9.71 3.37 -10.57
N PRO A 113 10.49 4.34 -11.10
CA PRO A 113 11.43 5.09 -10.29
C PRO A 113 10.74 5.72 -9.08
N ILE A 114 11.29 5.48 -7.88
CA ILE A 114 10.67 5.93 -6.62
C ILE A 114 10.46 7.45 -6.59
N THR A 115 11.35 8.19 -7.24
CA THR A 115 11.32 9.66 -7.41
C THR A 115 10.12 10.18 -8.22
N THR A 116 9.54 9.34 -9.08
CA THR A 116 8.38 9.71 -9.92
C THR A 116 7.10 9.01 -9.50
N ALA A 117 7.19 7.86 -8.84
CA ALA A 117 6.06 7.04 -8.42
C ALA A 117 5.03 7.79 -7.56
N GLY A 118 5.49 8.71 -6.70
CA GLY A 118 4.60 9.50 -5.83
C GLY A 118 3.50 10.28 -6.59
N LYS A 119 3.77 10.71 -7.83
CA LYS A 119 2.82 11.49 -8.64
C LYS A 119 1.65 10.65 -9.17
N GLU A 120 1.84 9.34 -9.28
CA GLU A 120 0.91 8.38 -9.87
C GLU A 120 -0.03 7.74 -8.83
N LEU A 121 0.22 7.97 -7.54
CA LEU A 121 -0.50 7.31 -6.46
C LEU A 121 -1.92 7.88 -6.29
N ALA A 122 -2.90 6.99 -6.21
CA ALA A 122 -4.31 7.33 -6.10
C ALA A 122 -4.68 7.99 -4.76
N TYR A 123 -3.93 7.69 -3.70
CA TYR A 123 -4.24 8.11 -2.33
C TYR A 123 -3.27 9.20 -1.88
N SER A 124 -3.77 10.37 -1.46
CA SER A 124 -2.94 11.47 -0.95
C SER A 124 -2.10 11.05 0.26
N GLY A 125 -2.69 10.36 1.23
CA GLY A 125 -1.95 9.87 2.39
C GLY A 125 -0.90 8.80 2.05
N LEU A 126 -1.07 8.06 0.94
CA LEU A 126 -0.03 7.16 0.45
C LEU A 126 1.16 7.94 -0.12
N ARG A 127 0.91 9.10 -0.77
CA ARG A 127 1.96 10.00 -1.25
C ARG A 127 2.81 10.53 -0.09
N GLU A 128 2.17 10.95 1.00
CA GLU A 128 2.87 11.41 2.20
C GLU A 128 3.76 10.34 2.84
N VAL A 129 3.33 9.07 2.79
CA VAL A 129 4.16 7.96 3.26
C VAL A 129 5.33 7.73 2.31
N PHE A 130 5.14 7.83 1.00
CA PHE A 130 6.22 7.71 0.02
C PHE A 130 7.27 8.80 0.19
N ASP A 131 6.88 10.05 0.46
CA ASP A 131 7.85 11.14 0.70
C ASP A 131 8.78 10.84 1.88
N LYS A 132 8.27 10.15 2.92
CA LYS A 132 9.08 9.69 4.06
C LYS A 132 10.02 8.53 3.72
N VAL A 133 9.63 7.70 2.73
CA VAL A 133 10.44 6.58 2.22
C VAL A 133 11.52 7.07 1.25
N ILE A 134 11.23 8.10 0.45
CA ILE A 134 12.13 8.65 -0.58
C ILE A 134 13.28 9.43 0.06
N ALA A 135 13.04 10.18 1.14
CA ALA A 135 14.04 11.03 1.79
C ALA A 135 15.36 10.32 2.16
N PRO A 136 15.37 9.06 2.66
CA PRO A 136 16.62 8.32 2.90
C PRO A 136 17.18 7.57 1.68
N VAL A 137 16.45 7.47 0.57
CA VAL A 137 16.83 6.70 -0.64
C VAL A 137 17.52 7.58 -1.68
N CYS A 138 17.22 8.88 -1.72
CA CYS A 138 17.87 9.87 -2.58
C CYS A 138 18.65 10.88 -1.70
N PRO A 139 20.00 10.79 -1.63
CA PRO A 139 20.82 11.78 -0.91
C PRO A 139 20.87 13.15 -1.59
#